data_AF-A0A966N6M9-F1
#
_entry.id   AF-A0A966N6M9-F1
#
_cell.length_a   1.000
_cell.length_b   1.000
_cell.length_c   1.000
_cell.angle_alpha   90.00
_cell.angle_beta   90.00
_cell.angle_gamma   90.00
#
_symmetry.space_group_name_H-M   'P 1'
#
loop_
_entity.id
_entity.type
_entity.pdbx_description
1 polymer ?
#
loop_
_entity_poly.entity_id
_entity_poly.type
_entity_poly.pdbx_seq_one_letter_code
_entity_poly.pdbx_strand_id
1 'polypeptide(L)'
;ESITSSARLYKENGDFGFSFNSIHQPMAGAIFKGDIMLPPRIWAEKIYNVVQWNEYDGGHFAAMERPKELSNDVIQFINKLEL
;
A
#
# COMPACT_ATOMS: atom_id res chain seq x y z
N GLU A 1 4.40 16.93 -20.59
CA GLU A 1 4.94 15.93 -21.53
C GLU A 1 5.37 14.65 -20.79
N SER A 2 4.43 13.81 -20.36
CA SER A 2 4.77 12.57 -19.61
C SER A 2 3.89 11.36 -19.94
N ILE A 3 2.85 11.53 -20.76
CA ILE A 3 1.83 10.50 -21.01
C ILE A 3 2.42 9.24 -21.65
N THR A 4 3.26 9.38 -22.68
CA THR A 4 3.79 8.24 -23.45
C THR A 4 4.82 7.42 -22.68
N SER A 5 5.74 8.08 -21.97
CA SER A 5 6.79 7.39 -21.21
C SER A 5 6.27 6.71 -19.96
N SER A 6 5.27 7.30 -19.28
CA SER A 6 4.66 6.72 -18.07
C SER A 6 3.74 5.52 -18.34
N ALA A 7 3.14 5.43 -19.53
CA ALA A 7 2.24 4.34 -19.89
C ALA A 7 2.94 2.98 -20.13
N ARG A 8 4.27 2.91 -20.25
CA ARG A 8 5.00 1.65 -20.51
C ARG A 8 4.85 0.61 -19.40
N LEU A 9 4.75 1.07 -18.14
CA LEU A 9 4.58 0.20 -16.97
C LEU A 9 3.32 -0.68 -17.06
N TYR A 10 2.29 -0.28 -17.81
CA TYR A 10 1.10 -1.10 -18.02
C TYR A 10 1.43 -2.42 -18.72
N LYS A 11 2.32 -2.41 -19.72
CA LYS A 11 2.74 -3.65 -20.41
C LYS A 11 3.72 -4.44 -19.55
N GLU A 12 4.65 -3.76 -18.88
CA GLU A 12 5.67 -4.41 -18.05
C GLU A 12 5.06 -5.14 -16.85
N ASN A 13 4.07 -4.53 -16.17
CA ASN A 13 3.39 -5.15 -15.02
C ASN A 13 2.20 -6.03 -15.42
N GLY A 14 1.64 -5.88 -16.62
CA GLY A 14 0.39 -6.55 -17.01
C GLY A 14 0.48 -8.08 -17.06
N ASP A 15 1.67 -8.63 -17.26
CA ASP A 15 1.91 -10.08 -17.29
C ASP A 15 2.26 -10.65 -15.89
N PHE A 16 2.52 -9.79 -14.89
CA PHE A 16 2.84 -10.21 -13.51
C PHE A 16 1.61 -10.12 -12.59
N GLY A 17 1.22 -11.26 -12.02
CA GLY A 17 0.21 -11.33 -10.97
C GLY A 17 0.79 -11.13 -9.57
N PHE A 18 -0.02 -11.40 -8.54
CA PHE A 18 0.46 -11.42 -7.16
C PHE A 18 1.53 -12.50 -6.98
N SER A 19 2.67 -12.11 -6.40
CA SER A 19 3.66 -13.05 -5.88
C SER A 19 3.30 -13.42 -4.45
N PHE A 20 3.35 -14.71 -4.13
CA PHE A 20 3.17 -15.22 -2.76
C PHE A 20 4.50 -15.49 -2.05
N ASN A 21 5.60 -14.90 -2.54
CA ASN A 21 6.90 -15.01 -1.89
C ASN A 21 6.86 -14.27 -0.54
N SER A 22 7.26 -14.96 0.52
CA SER A 22 7.28 -14.39 1.87
C SER A 22 8.31 -13.25 2.00
N ILE A 23 7.88 -12.14 2.60
CA ILE A 23 8.67 -10.96 2.93
C ILE A 23 8.63 -10.77 4.45
N HIS A 24 9.81 -10.85 5.08
CA HIS A 24 9.92 -10.90 6.55
C HIS A 24 10.12 -9.51 7.18
N GLN A 25 10.49 -8.52 6.39
CA GLN A 25 10.61 -7.13 6.83
C GLN A 25 9.25 -6.62 7.32
N PRO A 26 9.20 -5.82 8.40
CA PRO A 26 7.97 -5.21 8.88
C PRO A 26 7.24 -4.42 7.79
N MET A 27 5.93 -4.60 7.71
CA MET A 27 5.05 -3.97 6.73
C MET A 27 3.85 -3.32 7.42
N ALA A 28 3.42 -2.17 6.91
CA ALA A 28 2.19 -1.49 7.31
C ALA A 28 1.21 -1.38 6.12
N GLY A 29 -0.07 -1.62 6.39
CA GLY A 29 -1.16 -1.37 5.46
C GLY A 29 -2.04 -0.21 5.90
N ALA A 30 -2.08 0.87 5.11
CA ALA A 30 -3.06 1.95 5.23
C ALA A 30 -4.11 1.79 4.12
N ILE A 31 -5.31 1.32 4.48
CA ILE A 31 -6.34 0.93 3.52
C ILE A 31 -7.40 2.03 3.39
N PHE A 32 -7.49 2.65 2.23
CA PHE A 32 -8.49 3.69 1.93
C PHE A 32 -9.68 3.07 1.19
N LYS A 33 -10.89 3.16 1.77
CA LYS A 33 -12.07 2.39 1.33
C LYS A 33 -12.50 2.62 -0.13
N GLY A 34 -12.11 3.73 -0.75
CA GLY A 34 -12.41 4.08 -2.13
C GLY A 34 -11.27 3.81 -3.11
N ASP A 35 -10.23 3.07 -2.71
CA ASP A 35 -9.13 2.69 -3.60
C ASP A 35 -9.61 1.66 -4.66
N ILE A 36 -8.87 1.59 -5.78
CA ILE A 36 -9.12 0.69 -6.90
C ILE A 36 -8.95 -0.77 -6.46
N MET A 37 -8.00 -1.03 -5.56
CA MET A 37 -7.67 -2.38 -5.09
C MET A 37 -7.67 -2.42 -3.56
N LEU A 38 -8.54 -3.24 -2.98
CA LEU A 38 -8.67 -3.43 -1.53
C LEU A 38 -8.23 -4.86 -1.16
N PRO A 39 -6.93 -5.10 -0.95
CA PRO A 39 -6.45 -6.43 -0.61
C PRO A 39 -6.97 -6.82 0.79
N PRO A 40 -7.57 -8.02 0.96
CA PRO A 40 -7.93 -8.52 2.28
C PRO A 40 -6.69 -8.63 3.18
N ARG A 41 -6.79 -8.22 4.44
CA ARG A 41 -5.71 -8.33 5.43
C ARG A 41 -5.12 -9.74 5.50
N ILE A 42 -5.98 -10.77 5.44
CA ILE A 42 -5.58 -12.17 5.48
C ILE A 42 -4.69 -12.58 4.29
N TRP A 43 -4.77 -11.90 3.15
CA TRP A 43 -3.84 -12.13 2.04
C TRP A 43 -2.49 -11.47 2.30
N ALA A 44 -2.51 -10.25 2.84
CA ALA A 44 -1.28 -9.55 3.22
C ALA A 44 -0.50 -10.32 4.30
N GLU A 45 -1.17 -10.84 5.33
CA GLU A 45 -0.55 -11.61 6.41
C GLU A 45 0.07 -12.95 5.96
N LYS A 46 -0.32 -13.47 4.78
CA LYS A 46 0.33 -14.65 4.19
C LYS A 46 1.65 -14.34 3.49
N ILE A 47 1.84 -13.08 3.09
CA ILE A 47 2.96 -12.63 2.27
C ILE A 47 3.94 -11.79 3.10
N TYR A 48 3.45 -10.99 4.05
CA TYR A 48 4.22 -9.98 4.76
C TYR A 48 4.15 -10.15 6.29
N ASN A 49 5.19 -9.70 6.99
CA ASN A 49 5.16 -9.43 8.42
C ASN A 49 4.37 -8.14 8.72
N VAL A 50 3.04 -8.23 8.78
CA VAL A 50 2.16 -7.09 8.99
C VAL A 50 2.19 -6.64 10.46
N VAL A 51 2.78 -5.48 10.73
CA VAL A 51 2.88 -4.90 12.09
C VAL A 51 1.89 -3.75 12.33
N GLN A 52 1.28 -3.26 11.26
CA GLN A 52 0.26 -2.20 11.31
C GLN A 52 -0.77 -2.41 10.20
N TRP A 53 -2.04 -2.23 10.54
CA TRP A 53 -3.14 -2.30 9.60
C TRP A 53 -4.26 -1.37 10.04
N ASN A 54 -4.51 -0.32 9.27
CA ASN A 54 -5.51 0.70 9.58
C ASN A 54 -6.38 0.96 8.35
N GLU A 55 -7.65 1.31 8.58
CA GLU A 55 -8.62 1.62 7.54
C GLU A 55 -9.11 3.06 7.66
N TYR A 56 -9.18 3.76 6.53
CA TYR A 56 -9.54 5.18 6.44
C TYR A 56 -10.59 5.42 5.34
N ASP A 57 -11.30 6.54 5.44
CA ASP A 57 -12.14 7.04 4.35
C ASP A 57 -11.28 7.77 3.30
N GLY A 58 -11.77 7.94 2.07
CA GLY A 58 -10.99 8.45 0.93
C GLY A 58 -10.71 7.34 -0.09
N GLY A 59 -9.94 7.62 -1.14
CA GLY A 59 -9.69 6.68 -2.22
C GLY A 59 -8.24 6.59 -2.69
N HIS A 60 -8.08 6.30 -3.98
CA HIS A 60 -6.80 5.96 -4.62
C HIS A 60 -5.71 7.04 -4.44
N PHE A 61 -6.11 8.31 -4.35
CA PHE A 61 -5.18 9.41 -4.17
C PHE A 61 -5.08 9.80 -2.69
N ALA A 62 -4.83 8.82 -1.82
CA ALA A 62 -4.78 8.98 -0.36
C ALA A 62 -3.97 10.20 0.11
N ALA A 63 -2.80 10.44 -0.49
CA ALA A 63 -1.95 11.58 -0.15
C ALA A 63 -2.57 12.95 -0.49
N MET A 64 -3.45 13.00 -1.50
CA MET A 64 -4.15 14.23 -1.91
C MET A 64 -5.49 14.39 -1.20
N GLU A 65 -6.22 13.29 -1.01
CA GLU A 65 -7.56 13.29 -0.42
C GLU A 65 -7.52 13.41 1.12
N ARG A 66 -6.56 12.71 1.75
CA ARG A 66 -6.43 12.55 3.20
C ARG A 66 -4.96 12.65 3.65
N PRO A 67 -4.29 13.78 3.37
CA PRO A 67 -2.85 13.93 3.61
C PRO A 67 -2.46 13.70 5.07
N LYS A 68 -3.29 14.14 6.02
CA LYS A 68 -2.98 14.09 7.45
C LYS A 68 -3.14 12.68 8.01
N GLU A 69 -4.18 11.97 7.60
CA GLU A 69 -4.39 10.56 7.95
C GLU A 69 -3.23 9.71 7.43
N LEU A 70 -2.87 9.87 6.14
CA LEU A 70 -1.75 9.13 5.55
C LEU A 70 -0.41 9.47 6.24
N SER A 71 -0.10 10.76 6.45
CA SER A 71 1.16 11.14 7.10
C SER A 71 1.27 10.61 8.53
N ASN A 72 0.16 10.64 9.27
CA ASN A 72 0.14 10.12 10.64
C ASN A 72 0.31 8.61 10.68
N ASP A 73 -0.31 7.87 9.75
CA ASP A 73 -0.16 6.41 9.66
C ASP A 73 1.31 6.02 9.42
N VAL A 74 1.99 6.71 8.49
CA VAL A 74 3.42 6.51 8.22
C VAL A 74 4.29 6.80 9.45
N ILE A 75 4.05 7.91 10.14
CA ILE A 75 4.80 8.26 11.37
C ILE A 75 4.56 7.23 12.47
N GLN A 76 3.32 6.76 12.66
CA GLN A 76 2.99 5.72 13.64
C GLN A 76 3.69 4.40 13.31
N PHE A 77 3.78 4.04 12.03
CA PHE A 77 4.52 2.87 11.61
C PHE A 77 6.01 3.00 11.95
N ILE A 78 6.63 4.13 11.62
CA ILE A 78 8.04 4.40 11.95
C ILE A 78 8.28 4.30 13.46
N ASN A 79 7.40 4.85 14.28
CA ASN A 79 7.54 4.79 15.74
C ASN A 79 7.41 3.36 16.32
N LYS A 80 6.77 2.43 15.60
CA LYS A 80 6.72 1.01 15.98
C LYS A 80 7.96 0.24 15.57
N LEU A 81 8.73 0.77 14.61
CA LEU A 81 10.01 0.21 14.24
C LEU A 81 11.03 0.71 15.27
N GLU A 82 11.35 -0.14 16.24
CA GLU A 82 12.50 0.08 17.11
C GLU A 82 13.77 0.06 16.24
N LEU A 83 14.22 1.24 15.81
CA LEU A 83 15.49 1.44 15.09
C LEU A 83 16.65 1.65 16.05
#